data_AF-A0A8J4HA30-F1
#
_entry.id   AF-A0A8J4HA30-F1
#
_cell.length_a   1.000
_cell.length_b   1.000
_cell.length_c   1.000
_cell.angle_alpha   90.00
_cell.angle_beta   90.00
_cell.angle_gamma   90.00
#
_symmetry.space_group_name_H-M   'P 1'
#
loop_
_entity.id
_entity.type
_entity.pdbx_description
1 polymer ?
#
loop_
_entity_poly.entity_id
_entity_poly.type
_entity_poly.pdbx_seq_one_letter_code
_entity_poly.pdbx_strand_id
1 'polypeptide(L)'
;MAIILQLLFTGLGIGAVYALVALGFVLIYRATNVVNFAQGQFAMLGGYCMVITTVDLGLPYWLGILITLVVMAGFGAIFNLGVYYPLRHRLFLPVVISTIGASILITNLVLGLYGPEPMTLPGVIDFPGVSLGAVFLDSQYLVIIAVTLILVVLQYFFFEHTLVGKKMQAVSQDKEVASLLGINVTGMIMLTFAYSAVLGGIAGVLVAPILFVSVGLGAQIALKAFAASIIGGFGDVPGAIAGGLIIGVAETLGAFYISVPYKDAFAFILLFAFLLIRPQGIFGEKVSQKA
;
A
#
# COMPACT_ATOMS: atom_id res chain seq x y z
N MET A 1 -17.34 -15.83 21.74
CA MET A 1 -17.42 -14.38 21.47
C MET A 1 -16.05 -13.71 21.50
N ALA A 2 -15.25 -13.87 22.56
CA ALA A 2 -13.93 -13.25 22.69
C ALA A 2 -12.95 -13.57 21.54
N ILE A 3 -12.89 -14.83 21.10
CA ILE A 3 -12.04 -15.25 19.97
C ILE A 3 -12.40 -14.50 18.69
N ILE A 4 -13.69 -14.41 18.34
CA ILE A 4 -14.14 -13.70 17.13
C ILE A 4 -13.76 -12.21 17.21
N LEU A 5 -13.96 -11.57 18.37
CA LEU A 5 -13.56 -10.18 18.58
C LEU A 5 -12.05 -9.97 18.42
N GLN A 6 -11.24 -10.90 18.92
CA GLN A 6 -9.79 -10.86 18.76
C GLN A 6 -9.37 -11.03 17.30
N LEU A 7 -10.00 -11.95 16.56
CA LEU A 7 -9.77 -12.15 15.14
C LEU A 7 -10.20 -10.95 14.28
N LEU A 8 -11.30 -10.30 14.63
CA LEU A 8 -11.72 -9.07 13.98
C LEU A 8 -10.70 -7.96 14.22
N PHE A 9 -10.19 -7.83 15.45
CA PHE A 9 -9.18 -6.82 15.78
C PHE A 9 -7.87 -7.04 15.01
N THR A 10 -7.31 -8.26 15.03
CA THR A 10 -6.08 -8.57 14.30
C THR A 10 -6.27 -8.47 12.78
N GLY A 11 -7.44 -8.89 12.29
CA GLY A 11 -7.82 -8.76 10.89
C GLY A 11 -7.97 -7.32 10.41
N LEU A 12 -8.50 -6.42 11.24
CA LEU A 12 -8.55 -4.98 10.97
C LEU A 12 -7.15 -4.37 10.95
N GLY A 13 -6.27 -4.79 11.86
CA GLY A 13 -4.88 -4.35 11.88
C GLY A 13 -4.12 -4.73 10.60
N ILE A 14 -4.17 -6.00 10.20
CA ILE A 14 -3.55 -6.45 8.94
C ILE A 14 -4.22 -5.79 7.72
N GLY A 15 -5.55 -5.72 7.73
CA GLY A 15 -6.33 -5.09 6.66
C GLY A 15 -6.03 -3.61 6.48
N ALA A 16 -5.69 -2.90 7.56
CA ALA A 16 -5.26 -1.50 7.51
C ALA A 16 -3.92 -1.32 6.80
N VAL A 17 -2.99 -2.29 6.91
CA VAL A 17 -1.75 -2.30 6.11
C VAL A 17 -2.07 -2.50 4.62
N TYR A 18 -2.95 -3.47 4.31
CA TYR A 18 -3.37 -3.70 2.92
C TYR A 18 -4.08 -2.50 2.33
N ALA A 19 -4.89 -1.79 3.12
CA ALA A 19 -5.53 -0.54 2.73
C ALA A 19 -4.50 0.54 2.36
N LEU A 20 -3.44 0.73 3.15
CA LEU A 20 -2.39 1.71 2.84
C LEU A 20 -1.67 1.40 1.52
N VAL A 21 -1.32 0.14 1.28
CA VAL A 21 -0.68 -0.26 0.02
C VAL A 21 -1.66 -0.17 -1.15
N ALA A 22 -2.93 -0.54 -0.94
CA ALA A 22 -3.99 -0.43 -1.95
C ALA A 22 -4.26 1.03 -2.33
N LEU A 23 -4.21 1.96 -1.38
CA LEU A 23 -4.28 3.40 -1.65
C LEU A 23 -3.14 3.84 -2.56
N GLY A 24 -1.92 3.35 -2.30
CA GLY A 24 -0.78 3.60 -3.19
C GLY A 24 -0.99 3.09 -4.62
N PHE A 25 -1.56 1.89 -4.77
CA PHE A 25 -1.98 1.36 -6.08
C PHE A 25 -3.01 2.25 -6.76
N VAL A 26 -4.08 2.63 -6.05
CA VAL A 26 -5.17 3.46 -6.57
C VAL A 26 -4.65 4.82 -7.02
N LEU A 27 -3.77 5.44 -6.25
CA LEU A 27 -3.21 6.75 -6.58
C LEU A 27 -2.42 6.73 -7.89
N ILE A 28 -1.51 5.76 -8.04
CA ILE A 28 -0.74 5.63 -9.28
C ILE A 28 -1.66 5.27 -10.43
N TYR A 29 -2.63 4.37 -10.22
CA TYR A 29 -3.59 4.00 -11.24
C TYR A 29 -4.41 5.20 -11.71
N ARG A 30 -4.97 6.01 -10.81
CA ARG A 30 -5.71 7.23 -11.16
C ARG A 30 -4.85 8.23 -11.94
N ALA A 31 -3.59 8.40 -11.56
CA ALA A 31 -2.72 9.35 -12.24
C ALA A 31 -2.19 8.86 -13.60
N THR A 32 -2.05 7.54 -13.79
CA THR A 32 -1.36 6.98 -14.95
C THR A 32 -2.23 6.13 -15.88
N ASN A 33 -3.37 5.64 -15.40
CA ASN A 33 -4.20 4.57 -15.97
C ASN A 33 -3.46 3.23 -16.12
N VAL A 34 -2.39 3.02 -15.35
CA VAL A 34 -1.59 1.80 -15.37
C VAL A 34 -1.31 1.33 -13.95
N VAL A 35 -1.33 0.01 -13.74
CA VAL A 35 -1.00 -0.61 -12.46
C VAL A 35 0.51 -0.71 -12.32
N ASN A 36 1.04 -0.24 -11.19
CA ASN A 36 2.44 -0.39 -10.83
C ASN A 36 2.68 -1.67 -10.03
N PHE A 37 3.16 -2.73 -10.67
CA PHE A 37 3.45 -4.00 -9.97
C PHE A 37 4.66 -3.92 -9.02
N ALA A 38 5.44 -2.83 -9.05
CA ALA A 38 6.52 -2.59 -8.09
C ALA A 38 6.02 -2.01 -6.75
N GLN A 39 4.72 -1.76 -6.58
CA GLN A 39 4.19 -1.11 -5.37
C GLN A 39 4.50 -1.90 -4.09
N GLY A 40 4.56 -3.23 -4.16
CA GLY A 40 4.97 -4.07 -3.02
C GLY A 40 6.41 -3.83 -2.59
N GLN A 41 7.28 -3.61 -3.56
CA GLN A 41 8.69 -3.31 -3.30
C GLN A 41 8.83 -1.96 -2.60
N PHE A 42 7.88 -1.03 -2.72
CA PHE A 42 7.90 0.20 -1.95
C PHE A 42 7.70 -0.08 -0.45
N ALA A 43 6.81 -1.01 -0.11
CA ALA A 43 6.65 -1.46 1.28
C ALA A 43 7.87 -2.22 1.79
N MET A 44 8.43 -3.11 0.97
CA MET A 44 9.66 -3.83 1.31
C MET A 44 10.81 -2.85 1.59
N LEU A 45 11.05 -1.88 0.69
CA LEU A 45 12.10 -0.87 0.86
C LEU A 45 11.87 0.00 2.08
N GLY A 46 10.62 0.35 2.41
CA GLY A 46 10.30 1.06 3.65
C GLY A 46 10.70 0.29 4.90
N GLY A 47 10.42 -1.03 4.92
CA GLY A 47 10.85 -1.92 5.99
C GLY A 47 12.38 -1.98 6.13
N TYR A 48 13.10 -2.19 5.02
CA TYR A 48 14.57 -2.22 5.03
C TYR A 48 15.19 -0.87 5.40
N CYS A 49 14.66 0.26 4.92
CA CYS A 49 15.12 1.58 5.33
C CYS A 49 15.03 1.76 6.85
N MET A 50 13.97 1.22 7.46
CA MET A 50 13.80 1.29 8.89
C MET A 50 14.79 0.38 9.65
N VAL A 51 15.06 -0.82 9.13
CA VAL A 51 16.10 -1.70 9.67
C VAL A 51 17.46 -1.01 9.62
N ILE A 52 17.82 -0.41 8.48
CA ILE A 52 19.10 0.31 8.33
C ILE A 52 19.22 1.45 9.34
N THR A 53 18.17 2.26 9.45
CA THR A 53 18.23 3.44 10.31
C THR A 53 18.21 3.10 11.80
N THR A 54 17.43 2.11 12.21
CA THR A 54 17.26 1.79 13.64
C THR A 54 18.16 0.67 14.15
N VAL A 55 18.42 -0.36 13.36
CA VAL A 55 19.22 -1.52 13.75
C VAL A 55 20.68 -1.30 13.40
N ASP A 56 20.99 -0.98 12.14
CA ASP A 56 22.39 -0.86 11.69
C ASP A 56 23.05 0.44 12.17
N LEU A 57 22.32 1.55 12.10
CA LEU A 57 22.81 2.88 12.51
C LEU A 57 22.47 3.24 13.96
N GLY A 58 21.59 2.47 14.62
CA GLY A 58 21.19 2.72 16.01
C GLY A 58 20.45 4.04 16.25
N LEU A 59 19.85 4.63 15.21
CA LEU A 59 19.16 5.92 15.34
C LEU A 59 17.85 5.77 16.11
N PRO A 60 17.38 6.83 16.80
CA PRO A 60 16.07 6.84 17.43
C PRO A 60 14.95 6.53 16.43
N TYR A 61 13.95 5.76 16.86
CA TYR A 61 12.86 5.28 16.00
C TYR A 61 12.14 6.41 15.24
N TRP A 62 11.87 7.53 15.90
CA TRP A 62 11.23 8.70 15.29
C TRP A 62 12.07 9.31 14.15
N LEU A 63 13.39 9.31 14.31
CA LEU A 63 14.32 9.81 13.30
C LEU A 63 14.40 8.83 12.12
N GLY A 64 14.39 7.53 12.40
CA GLY A 64 14.31 6.47 11.38
C GLY A 64 13.06 6.59 10.52
N ILE A 65 11.89 6.86 11.11
CA ILE A 65 10.66 7.14 10.36
C ILE A 65 10.87 8.34 9.43
N LEU A 66 11.35 9.46 9.96
CA LEU A 66 11.51 10.70 9.18
C LEU A 66 12.47 10.52 7.99
N ILE A 67 13.59 9.84 8.22
CA ILE A 67 14.54 9.48 7.16
C ILE A 67 13.87 8.57 6.13
N THR A 68 13.14 7.55 6.59
CA THR A 68 12.45 6.61 5.70
C THR A 68 11.42 7.32 4.83
N LEU A 69 10.64 8.28 5.37
CA LEU A 69 9.69 9.08 4.60
C LEU A 69 10.39 9.90 3.50
N VAL A 70 11.51 10.55 3.83
CA VAL A 70 12.27 11.36 2.87
C VAL A 70 12.89 10.48 1.78
N VAL A 71 13.50 9.35 2.16
CA VAL A 71 14.10 8.39 1.23
C VAL A 71 13.04 7.80 0.32
N MET A 72 11.89 7.40 0.85
CA MET A 72 10.79 6.83 0.07
C MET A 72 10.15 7.86 -0.87
N ALA A 73 10.01 9.12 -0.46
CA ALA A 73 9.55 10.20 -1.34
C ALA A 73 10.53 10.41 -2.52
N GLY A 74 11.83 10.46 -2.23
CA GLY A 74 12.88 10.56 -3.25
C GLY A 74 12.90 9.34 -4.16
N PHE A 75 12.77 8.14 -3.59
CA PHE A 75 12.72 6.90 -4.35
C PHE A 75 11.53 6.84 -5.30
N GLY A 76 10.33 7.24 -4.85
CA GLY A 76 9.15 7.31 -5.73
C GLY A 76 9.33 8.28 -6.89
N ALA A 77 9.95 9.44 -6.63
CA ALA A 77 10.35 10.38 -7.66
C ALA A 77 11.34 9.75 -8.67
N ILE A 78 12.41 9.12 -8.20
CA ILE A 78 13.40 8.44 -9.04
C ILE A 78 12.76 7.31 -9.86
N PHE A 79 11.88 6.52 -9.24
CA PHE A 79 11.15 5.45 -9.91
C PHE A 79 10.28 6.01 -11.04
N ASN A 80 9.59 7.12 -10.80
CA ASN A 80 8.84 7.80 -11.86
C ASN A 80 9.77 8.22 -13.02
N LEU A 81 10.91 8.85 -12.75
CA LEU A 81 11.85 9.29 -13.78
C LEU A 81 12.49 8.15 -14.57
N GLY A 82 12.84 7.05 -13.90
CA GLY A 82 13.56 5.91 -14.50
C GLY A 82 12.66 4.88 -15.17
N VAL A 83 11.50 4.59 -14.59
CA VAL A 83 10.63 3.47 -15.01
C VAL A 83 9.44 3.99 -15.82
N TYR A 84 8.69 4.96 -15.28
CA TYR A 84 7.44 5.42 -15.90
C TYR A 84 7.66 6.47 -16.99
N TYR A 85 8.40 7.54 -16.68
CA TYR A 85 8.55 8.73 -17.50
C TYR A 85 9.06 8.46 -18.92
N PRO A 86 10.02 7.54 -19.16
CA PRO A 86 10.48 7.22 -20.51
C PRO A 86 9.41 6.53 -21.37
N LEU A 87 8.45 5.85 -20.72
CA LEU A 87 7.42 5.05 -21.36
C LEU A 87 6.04 5.72 -21.35
N ARG A 88 5.92 6.95 -20.85
CA ARG A 88 4.63 7.64 -20.62
C ARG A 88 3.73 7.80 -21.86
N HIS A 89 4.30 7.82 -23.05
CA HIS A 89 3.58 7.93 -24.33
C HIS A 89 3.41 6.58 -25.05
N ARG A 90 3.81 5.48 -24.41
CA ARG A 90 3.64 4.13 -24.95
C ARG A 90 2.32 3.54 -24.47
N LEU A 91 1.92 2.43 -25.08
CA LEU A 91 0.78 1.64 -24.64
C LEU A 91 0.97 1.19 -23.18
N PHE A 92 -0.13 0.84 -22.51
CA PHE A 92 -0.11 0.44 -21.11
C PHE A 92 0.78 -0.79 -20.84
N LEU A 93 0.83 -1.75 -21.78
CA LEU A 93 1.60 -3.00 -21.62
C LEU A 93 3.10 -2.77 -21.38
N PRO A 94 3.83 -1.99 -22.20
CA PRO A 94 5.22 -1.62 -21.93
C PRO A 94 5.47 -1.06 -20.53
N VAL A 95 4.56 -0.20 -20.04
CA VAL A 95 4.68 0.40 -18.70
C VAL A 95 4.53 -0.69 -17.62
N VAL A 96 3.54 -1.57 -17.75
CA VAL A 96 3.36 -2.72 -16.83
C VAL A 96 4.60 -3.60 -16.80
N ILE A 97 5.11 -4.01 -17.97
CA ILE A 97 6.30 -4.85 -18.09
C ILE A 97 7.51 -4.17 -17.45
N SER A 98 7.68 -2.86 -17.64
CA SER A 98 8.74 -2.09 -17.01
C SER A 98 8.64 -2.08 -15.49
N THR A 99 7.44 -1.92 -14.92
CA THR A 99 7.25 -1.99 -13.47
C THR A 99 7.53 -3.38 -12.90
N ILE A 100 7.20 -4.45 -13.62
CA ILE A 100 7.56 -5.83 -13.23
C ILE A 100 9.08 -6.01 -13.29
N GLY A 101 9.74 -5.53 -14.35
CA GLY A 101 11.20 -5.56 -14.46
C GLY A 101 11.88 -4.79 -13.32
N ALA A 102 11.38 -3.61 -12.98
CA ALA A 102 11.87 -2.82 -11.86
C ALA A 102 11.63 -3.53 -10.51
N SER A 103 10.46 -4.15 -10.33
CA SER A 103 10.14 -4.97 -9.16
C SER A 103 11.15 -6.10 -8.95
N ILE A 104 11.48 -6.85 -10.00
CA ILE A 104 12.48 -7.92 -9.96
C ILE A 104 13.87 -7.35 -9.66
N LEU A 105 14.26 -6.24 -10.31
CA LEU A 105 15.54 -5.59 -10.10
C LEU A 105 15.70 -5.15 -8.64
N ILE A 106 14.70 -4.46 -8.07
CA ILE A 106 14.72 -4.00 -6.67
C ILE A 106 14.83 -5.19 -5.72
N THR A 107 14.04 -6.24 -5.96
CA THR A 107 14.02 -7.45 -5.13
C THR A 107 15.40 -8.12 -5.11
N ASN A 108 16.04 -8.26 -6.27
CA ASN A 108 17.38 -8.87 -6.37
C ASN A 108 18.49 -7.96 -5.84
N LEU A 109 18.38 -6.63 -5.98
CA LEU A 109 19.33 -5.71 -5.37
C LEU A 109 19.30 -5.82 -3.84
N VAL A 110 18.10 -5.85 -3.24
CA VAL A 110 17.97 -6.02 -1.79
C VAL A 110 18.48 -7.39 -1.35
N LEU A 111 18.16 -8.45 -2.09
CA LEU A 111 18.70 -9.79 -1.82
C LEU A 111 20.23 -9.83 -1.88
N GLY A 112 20.86 -9.14 -2.83
CA GLY A 112 22.31 -9.08 -2.96
C GLY A 112 23.00 -8.25 -1.87
N LEU A 113 22.32 -7.25 -1.30
CA LEU A 113 22.86 -6.37 -0.27
C LEU A 113 22.63 -6.89 1.17
N TYR A 114 21.44 -7.43 1.46
CA TYR A 114 21.05 -7.85 2.82
C TYR A 114 20.96 -9.36 2.99
N GLY A 115 20.95 -10.13 1.90
CA GLY A 115 20.73 -11.56 1.95
C GLY A 115 19.26 -11.97 2.11
N PRO A 116 18.98 -13.27 2.23
CA PRO A 116 17.63 -13.81 2.29
C PRO A 116 17.04 -13.86 3.71
N GLU A 117 17.86 -13.60 4.74
CA GLU A 117 17.45 -13.81 6.14
C GLU A 117 16.43 -12.75 6.59
N PRO A 118 15.29 -13.16 7.19
CA PRO A 118 14.33 -12.23 7.75
C PRO A 118 14.92 -11.43 8.92
N MET A 119 14.81 -10.12 8.85
CA MET A 119 15.27 -9.20 9.90
C MET A 119 14.09 -8.80 10.79
N THR A 120 14.35 -8.70 12.08
CA THR A 120 13.37 -8.24 13.07
C THR A 120 13.49 -6.73 13.24
N LEU A 121 12.34 -6.05 13.28
CA LEU A 121 12.28 -4.64 13.64
C LEU A 121 11.58 -4.54 15.00
N PRO A 122 12.15 -3.82 15.99
CA PRO A 122 11.43 -3.55 17.23
C PRO A 122 10.13 -2.80 16.94
N GLY A 123 9.11 -3.04 17.78
CA GLY A 123 7.84 -2.34 17.71
C GLY A 123 8.00 -0.83 17.88
N VAL A 124 7.01 -0.07 17.41
CA VAL A 124 7.02 1.40 17.51
C VAL A 124 7.00 1.87 18.97
N ILE A 125 6.39 1.07 19.85
CA ILE A 125 6.16 1.38 21.26
C ILE A 125 6.59 0.16 22.09
N ASP A 126 7.37 0.40 23.15
CA ASP A 126 7.77 -0.61 24.15
C ASP A 126 6.63 -0.98 25.12
N PHE A 127 5.40 -1.02 24.61
CA PHE A 127 4.21 -1.34 25.37
C PHE A 127 3.58 -2.61 24.76
N PRO A 128 3.37 -3.70 25.51
CA PRO A 128 2.91 -4.96 24.94
C PRO A 128 1.45 -4.95 24.48
N GLY A 129 0.60 -4.09 25.06
CA GLY A 129 -0.83 -4.02 24.73
C GLY A 129 -1.74 -3.91 25.96
N VAL A 130 -3.04 -3.80 25.71
CA VAL A 130 -4.08 -3.72 26.77
C VAL A 130 -4.96 -4.96 26.72
N SER A 131 -5.14 -5.63 27.86
CA SER A 131 -6.13 -6.70 28.01
C SER A 131 -7.49 -6.13 28.38
N LEU A 132 -8.46 -6.22 27.46
CA LEU A 132 -9.87 -5.92 27.73
C LEU A 132 -10.61 -7.24 27.97
N GLY A 133 -10.60 -7.69 29.23
CA GLY A 133 -11.19 -8.96 29.64
C GLY A 133 -10.51 -10.14 28.94
N ALA A 134 -11.23 -10.80 28.04
CA ALA A 134 -10.75 -11.97 27.28
C ALA A 134 -10.12 -11.61 25.91
N VAL A 135 -10.02 -10.33 25.56
CA VAL A 135 -9.42 -9.87 24.30
C VAL A 135 -8.13 -9.13 24.61
N PHE A 136 -7.02 -9.57 23.99
CA PHE A 136 -5.74 -8.88 24.06
C PHE A 136 -5.58 -7.93 22.87
N LEU A 137 -5.49 -6.63 23.14
CA LEU A 137 -5.22 -5.61 22.13
C LEU A 137 -3.71 -5.34 22.09
N ASP A 138 -3.05 -6.00 21.15
CA ASP A 138 -1.63 -5.78 20.85
C ASP A 138 -1.41 -4.31 20.44
N SER A 139 -0.38 -3.70 21.00
CA SER A 139 -0.05 -2.29 20.74
C SER A 139 0.30 -2.03 19.28
N GLN A 140 0.94 -2.98 18.60
CA GLN A 140 1.35 -2.83 17.20
C GLN A 140 0.12 -2.72 16.30
N TYR A 141 -0.90 -3.57 16.51
CA TYR A 141 -2.16 -3.47 15.77
C TYR A 141 -2.91 -2.16 16.05
N LEU A 142 -2.89 -1.67 17.30
CA LEU A 142 -3.46 -0.36 17.64
C LEU A 142 -2.75 0.77 16.90
N VAL A 143 -1.41 0.76 16.87
CA VAL A 143 -0.60 1.75 16.15
C VAL A 143 -0.90 1.71 14.65
N ILE A 144 -0.97 0.52 14.06
CA ILE A 144 -1.31 0.36 12.64
C ILE A 144 -2.67 1.00 12.33
N ILE A 145 -3.70 0.66 13.11
CA ILE A 145 -5.05 1.19 12.89
C ILE A 145 -5.08 2.71 13.07
N ALA A 146 -4.44 3.22 14.12
CA ALA A 146 -4.39 4.65 14.40
C ALA A 146 -3.65 5.43 13.30
N VAL A 147 -2.46 4.97 12.90
CA VAL A 147 -1.68 5.62 11.83
C VAL A 147 -2.40 5.54 10.50
N THR A 148 -2.99 4.40 10.15
CA THR A 148 -3.78 4.28 8.92
C THR A 148 -4.96 5.25 8.92
N LEU A 149 -5.70 5.36 10.03
CA LEU A 149 -6.82 6.29 10.13
C LEU A 149 -6.37 7.76 9.99
N ILE A 150 -5.26 8.13 10.63
CA ILE A 150 -4.66 9.46 10.49
C ILE A 150 -4.28 9.72 9.02
N LEU A 151 -3.63 8.77 8.35
CA LEU A 151 -3.23 8.92 6.95
C LEU A 151 -4.43 9.03 6.01
N VAL A 152 -5.49 8.27 6.24
CA VAL A 152 -6.74 8.38 5.46
C VAL A 152 -7.36 9.76 5.62
N VAL A 153 -7.44 10.29 6.84
CA VAL A 153 -7.98 11.64 7.10
C VAL A 153 -7.09 12.72 6.47
N LEU A 154 -5.77 12.62 6.64
CA LEU A 154 -4.81 13.54 6.03
C LEU A 154 -4.89 13.49 4.50
N GLN A 155 -5.05 12.31 3.92
CA GLN A 155 -5.20 12.12 2.48
C GLN A 155 -6.48 12.77 1.98
N TYR A 156 -7.60 12.57 2.65
CA TYR A 156 -8.87 13.23 2.32
C TYR A 156 -8.70 14.76 2.34
N PHE A 157 -8.12 15.30 3.42
CA PHE A 157 -7.88 16.74 3.52
C PHE A 157 -6.92 17.25 2.43
N PHE A 158 -5.86 16.50 2.14
CA PHE A 158 -4.91 16.82 1.08
C PHE A 158 -5.60 16.93 -0.28
N PHE A 159 -6.43 15.97 -0.65
CA PHE A 159 -7.10 15.94 -1.96
C PHE A 159 -8.24 16.97 -2.08
N GLU A 160 -9.02 17.19 -1.02
CA GLU A 160 -10.19 18.09 -1.05
C GLU A 160 -9.85 19.56 -0.77
N HIS A 161 -8.87 19.83 0.11
CA HIS A 161 -8.61 21.18 0.59
C HIS A 161 -7.32 21.80 0.05
N THR A 162 -6.39 21.04 -0.55
CA THR A 162 -5.14 21.62 -1.08
C THR A 162 -5.16 21.84 -2.59
N LEU A 163 -4.49 22.89 -3.05
CA LEU A 163 -4.33 23.18 -4.48
C LEU A 163 -3.55 22.09 -5.21
N VAL A 164 -2.56 21.47 -4.56
CA VAL A 164 -1.77 20.37 -5.15
C VAL A 164 -2.64 19.14 -5.32
N GLY A 165 -3.41 18.76 -4.29
CA GLY A 165 -4.38 17.67 -4.37
C GLY A 165 -5.39 17.86 -5.49
N LYS A 166 -6.00 19.06 -5.59
CA LYS A 166 -6.93 19.38 -6.69
C LYS A 166 -6.30 19.30 -8.08
N LYS A 167 -5.05 19.75 -8.24
CA LYS A 167 -4.30 19.59 -9.50
C LYS A 167 -4.05 18.12 -9.83
N MET A 168 -3.69 17.29 -8.85
CA MET A 168 -3.52 15.85 -9.04
C MET A 168 -4.85 15.18 -9.44
N GLN A 169 -5.97 15.58 -8.83
CA GLN A 169 -7.30 15.09 -9.21
C GLN A 169 -7.64 15.51 -10.66
N ALA A 170 -7.40 16.76 -11.05
CA ALA A 170 -7.63 17.23 -12.40
C ALA A 170 -6.83 16.42 -13.45
N VAL A 171 -5.56 16.14 -13.15
CA VAL A 171 -4.70 15.29 -14.02
C VAL A 171 -5.22 13.86 -14.14
N SER A 172 -5.84 13.31 -13.08
CA SER A 172 -6.44 11.98 -13.13
C SER A 172 -7.72 11.90 -13.96
N GLN A 173 -8.44 13.03 -14.10
CA GLN A 173 -9.68 13.09 -14.90
C GLN A 173 -9.35 13.18 -16.39
N ASP A 174 -8.50 14.13 -16.77
CA ASP A 174 -8.06 14.29 -18.15
C ASP A 174 -6.70 15.01 -18.19
N LYS A 175 -5.68 14.28 -18.65
CA LYS A 175 -4.31 14.78 -18.73
C LYS A 175 -4.16 15.88 -19.79
N GLU A 176 -4.88 15.77 -20.90
CA GLU A 176 -4.80 16.74 -22.00
C GLU A 176 -5.45 18.05 -21.57
N VAL A 177 -6.68 17.98 -21.04
CA VAL A 177 -7.38 19.18 -20.54
C VAL A 177 -6.61 19.84 -19.39
N ALA A 178 -6.07 19.05 -18.45
CA ALA A 178 -5.24 19.60 -17.37
C ALA A 178 -4.00 20.34 -17.91
N SER A 179 -3.38 19.82 -18.97
CA SER A 179 -2.22 20.47 -19.59
C SER A 179 -2.58 21.80 -20.28
N LEU A 180 -3.76 21.88 -20.90
CA LEU A 180 -4.29 23.11 -21.50
C LEU A 180 -4.61 24.19 -20.46
N LEU A 181 -4.96 23.78 -19.23
CA LEU A 181 -5.17 24.67 -18.08
C LEU A 181 -3.84 25.09 -17.40
N GLY A 182 -2.69 24.77 -17.98
CA GLY A 182 -1.37 25.14 -17.45
C GLY A 182 -0.90 24.30 -16.26
N ILE A 183 -1.56 23.17 -15.97
CA ILE A 183 -1.12 22.26 -14.91
C ILE A 183 0.07 21.44 -15.43
N ASN A 184 1.18 21.44 -14.67
CA ASN A 184 2.32 20.58 -14.98
C ASN A 184 1.99 19.11 -14.70
N VAL A 185 1.46 18.42 -15.72
CA VAL A 185 1.06 17.00 -15.65
C VAL A 185 2.23 16.10 -15.23
N THR A 186 3.42 16.34 -15.78
CA THR A 186 4.63 15.56 -15.45
C THR A 186 4.98 15.69 -13.97
N GLY A 187 4.96 16.92 -13.44
CA GLY A 187 5.23 17.18 -12.03
C GLY A 187 4.18 16.56 -11.11
N MET A 188 2.90 16.62 -11.48
CA MET A 188 1.83 16.01 -10.68
C MET A 188 1.95 14.48 -10.63
N ILE A 189 2.26 13.82 -11.75
CA ILE A 189 2.48 12.37 -11.76
C ILE A 189 3.69 11.98 -10.91
N MET A 190 4.79 12.74 -11.00
CA MET A 190 5.97 12.53 -10.16
C MET A 190 5.65 12.64 -8.66
N LEU A 191 4.84 13.65 -8.27
CA LEU A 191 4.35 13.79 -6.90
C LEU A 191 3.45 12.62 -6.49
N THR A 192 2.62 12.10 -7.39
CA THR A 192 1.80 10.91 -7.12
C THR A 192 2.68 9.70 -6.80
N PHE A 193 3.74 9.47 -7.58
CA PHE A 193 4.66 8.37 -7.31
C PHE A 193 5.43 8.57 -5.99
N ALA A 194 5.89 9.78 -5.69
CA ALA A 194 6.54 10.09 -4.42
C ALA A 194 5.59 9.85 -3.22
N TYR A 195 4.35 10.33 -3.31
CA TYR A 195 3.34 10.15 -2.26
C TYR A 195 2.94 8.67 -2.10
N SER A 196 2.77 7.95 -3.21
CA SER A 196 2.47 6.52 -3.18
C SER A 196 3.62 5.68 -2.60
N ALA A 197 4.87 6.05 -2.88
CA ALA A 197 6.05 5.42 -2.29
C ALA A 197 6.13 5.69 -0.78
N VAL A 198 5.76 6.88 -0.32
CA VAL A 198 5.65 7.19 1.11
C VAL A 198 4.58 6.32 1.78
N LEU A 199 3.37 6.22 1.22
CA LEU A 199 2.31 5.37 1.77
C LEU A 199 2.72 3.90 1.82
N GLY A 200 3.32 3.39 0.74
CA GLY A 200 3.86 2.04 0.70
C GLY A 200 4.95 1.83 1.76
N GLY A 201 5.87 2.78 1.88
CA GLY A 201 6.93 2.76 2.87
C GLY A 201 6.42 2.72 4.30
N ILE A 202 5.45 3.57 4.65
CA ILE A 202 4.80 3.56 5.97
C ILE A 202 4.12 2.21 6.23
N ALA A 203 3.40 1.66 5.25
CA ALA A 203 2.79 0.33 5.40
C ALA A 203 3.84 -0.75 5.68
N GLY A 204 5.00 -0.67 5.03
CA GLY A 204 6.16 -1.54 5.27
C GLY A 204 6.75 -1.40 6.68
N VAL A 205 6.94 -0.17 7.16
CA VAL A 205 7.42 0.10 8.53
C VAL A 205 6.44 -0.43 9.57
N LEU A 206 5.15 -0.23 9.34
CA LEU A 206 4.08 -0.65 10.24
C LEU A 206 3.92 -2.16 10.34
N VAL A 207 4.15 -2.89 9.25
CA VAL A 207 3.98 -4.36 9.21
C VAL A 207 5.27 -5.11 9.57
N ALA A 208 6.43 -4.46 9.47
CA ALA A 208 7.74 -5.06 9.72
C ALA A 208 7.85 -5.80 11.08
N PRO A 209 7.34 -5.27 12.22
CA PRO A 209 7.40 -5.98 13.49
C PRO A 209 6.53 -7.25 13.54
N ILE A 210 5.57 -7.40 12.63
CA ILE A 210 4.61 -8.52 12.61
C ILE A 210 5.05 -9.61 11.62
N LEU A 211 5.45 -9.22 10.42
CA LEU A 211 5.76 -10.15 9.32
C LEU A 211 7.26 -10.34 9.06
N PHE A 212 8.11 -9.67 9.86
CA PHE A 212 9.55 -9.53 9.63
C PHE A 212 9.87 -8.82 8.32
N VAL A 213 11.04 -8.18 8.26
CA VAL A 213 11.54 -7.58 7.02
C VAL A 213 12.27 -8.66 6.24
N SER A 214 11.67 -9.11 5.16
CA SER A 214 12.26 -10.11 4.26
C SER A 214 12.11 -9.68 2.80
N VAL A 215 12.92 -10.27 1.92
CA VAL A 215 12.86 -10.01 0.48
C VAL A 215 11.48 -10.37 -0.12
N GLY A 216 10.78 -11.34 0.46
CA GLY A 216 9.44 -11.76 0.02
C GLY A 216 8.30 -10.85 0.49
N LEU A 217 8.54 -9.97 1.47
CA LEU A 217 7.50 -9.16 2.13
C LEU A 217 6.69 -8.33 1.12
N GLY A 218 7.38 -7.70 0.17
CA GLY A 218 6.76 -6.83 -0.82
C GLY A 218 5.76 -7.57 -1.71
N ALA A 219 6.13 -8.76 -2.21
CA ALA A 219 5.26 -9.55 -3.08
C ALA A 219 4.01 -10.04 -2.35
N GLN A 220 4.17 -10.52 -1.10
CA GLN A 220 3.06 -11.01 -0.29
C GLN A 220 2.01 -9.92 -0.03
N ILE A 221 2.46 -8.71 0.31
CA ILE A 221 1.56 -7.59 0.60
C ILE A 221 0.97 -7.01 -0.68
N ALA A 222 1.77 -6.84 -1.74
CA ALA A 222 1.29 -6.29 -3.01
C ALA A 222 0.11 -7.05 -3.57
N LEU A 223 0.18 -8.37 -3.53
CA LEU A 223 -0.83 -9.24 -4.13
C LEU A 223 -2.18 -9.11 -3.42
N LYS A 224 -2.15 -9.00 -2.08
CA LYS A 224 -3.34 -8.81 -1.25
C LYS A 224 -3.88 -7.38 -1.33
N ALA A 225 -3.00 -6.39 -1.40
CA ALA A 225 -3.38 -5.00 -1.61
C ALA A 225 -3.95 -4.75 -3.02
N PHE A 226 -3.42 -5.44 -4.04
CA PHE A 226 -3.96 -5.43 -5.39
C PHE A 226 -5.36 -6.04 -5.42
N ALA A 227 -5.55 -7.20 -4.77
CA ALA A 227 -6.88 -7.79 -4.60
C ALA A 227 -7.83 -6.83 -3.88
N ALA A 228 -7.38 -6.14 -2.83
CA ALA A 228 -8.17 -5.15 -2.10
C ALA A 228 -8.60 -3.98 -2.99
N SER A 229 -7.71 -3.50 -3.86
CA SER A 229 -8.01 -2.42 -4.82
C SER A 229 -9.04 -2.83 -5.87
N ILE A 230 -9.05 -4.10 -6.30
CA ILE A 230 -10.06 -4.64 -7.21
C ILE A 230 -11.42 -4.74 -6.51
N ILE A 231 -11.45 -5.34 -5.32
CA ILE A 231 -12.69 -5.50 -4.54
C ILE A 231 -13.29 -4.13 -4.23
N GLY A 232 -12.46 -3.14 -3.89
CA GLY A 232 -12.89 -1.77 -3.65
C GLY A 232 -13.48 -1.07 -4.89
N GLY A 233 -13.02 -1.43 -6.08
CA GLY A 233 -13.23 -0.68 -7.32
C GLY A 233 -11.96 0.08 -7.67
N PHE A 234 -11.34 -0.29 -8.78
CA PHE A 234 -10.09 0.33 -9.23
C PHE A 234 -10.29 1.83 -9.45
N GLY A 235 -9.49 2.66 -8.78
CA GLY A 235 -9.60 4.12 -8.88
C GLY A 235 -10.41 4.77 -7.76
N ASP A 236 -11.10 4.00 -6.91
CA ASP A 236 -11.82 4.55 -5.77
C ASP A 236 -11.04 4.42 -4.45
N VAL A 237 -10.91 5.54 -3.74
CA VAL A 237 -10.08 5.66 -2.52
C VAL A 237 -10.80 5.05 -1.31
N PRO A 238 -12.06 5.42 -0.98
CA PRO A 238 -12.86 4.73 0.04
C PRO A 238 -13.00 3.23 -0.22
N GLY A 239 -13.23 2.84 -1.47
CA GLY A 239 -13.33 1.45 -1.87
C GLY A 239 -12.07 0.64 -1.58
N ALA A 240 -10.88 1.16 -1.90
CA ALA A 240 -9.63 0.48 -1.58
C ALA A 240 -9.42 0.26 -0.08
N ILE A 241 -9.86 1.20 0.77
CA ILE A 241 -9.79 1.06 2.23
C ILE A 241 -10.72 -0.05 2.70
N ALA A 242 -11.98 -0.02 2.26
CA ALA A 242 -12.96 -1.06 2.59
C ALA A 242 -12.49 -2.44 2.10
N GLY A 243 -11.97 -2.53 0.87
CA GLY A 243 -11.42 -3.75 0.31
C GLY A 243 -10.25 -4.30 1.12
N GLY A 244 -9.34 -3.43 1.59
CA GLY A 244 -8.21 -3.82 2.44
C GLY A 244 -8.65 -4.43 3.77
N LEU A 245 -9.61 -3.78 4.42
CA LEU A 245 -10.20 -4.26 5.67
C LEU A 245 -10.95 -5.59 5.49
N ILE A 246 -11.74 -5.72 4.41
CA ILE A 246 -12.47 -6.96 4.09
C ILE A 246 -11.49 -8.13 3.89
N ILE A 247 -10.43 -7.92 3.10
CA ILE A 247 -9.42 -8.97 2.89
C ILE A 247 -8.72 -9.32 4.19
N GLY A 248 -8.29 -8.34 4.99
CA GLY A 248 -7.59 -8.59 6.25
C GLY A 248 -8.43 -9.39 7.26
N VAL A 249 -9.71 -9.02 7.40
CA VAL A 249 -10.65 -9.74 8.26
C VAL A 249 -10.91 -11.15 7.75
N ALA A 250 -11.21 -11.31 6.46
CA ALA A 250 -11.52 -12.62 5.91
C ALA A 250 -10.33 -13.57 5.90
N GLU A 251 -9.12 -13.05 5.63
CA GLU A 251 -7.88 -13.81 5.69
C GLU A 251 -7.63 -14.33 7.12
N THR A 252 -7.87 -13.48 8.12
CA THR A 252 -7.63 -13.83 9.52
C THR A 252 -8.66 -14.86 10.02
N LEU A 253 -9.93 -14.69 9.66
CA LEU A 253 -10.98 -15.68 9.96
C LEU A 253 -10.74 -17.00 9.23
N GLY A 254 -10.38 -16.97 7.95
CA GLY A 254 -10.09 -18.17 7.16
C GLY A 254 -8.88 -18.95 7.67
N ALA A 255 -7.82 -18.25 8.09
CA ALA A 255 -6.63 -18.86 8.69
C ALA A 255 -6.94 -19.63 9.99
N PHE A 256 -7.89 -19.13 10.78
CA PHE A 256 -8.27 -19.77 12.05
C PHE A 256 -9.27 -20.92 11.87
N TYR A 257 -10.30 -20.75 11.04
CA TYR A 257 -11.34 -21.77 10.88
C TYR A 257 -10.93 -22.94 9.99
N ILE A 258 -10.01 -22.73 9.05
CA ILE A 258 -9.61 -23.77 8.08
C ILE A 258 -8.15 -24.15 8.31
N SER A 259 -7.21 -23.26 7.96
CA SER A 259 -5.79 -23.47 8.25
C SER A 259 -4.95 -22.27 7.86
N VAL A 260 -3.86 -22.04 8.59
CA VAL A 260 -2.88 -20.97 8.34
C VAL A 260 -2.21 -21.06 6.95
N PRO A 261 -1.84 -22.24 6.41
CA PRO A 261 -1.25 -22.34 5.07
C PRO A 261 -2.20 -21.91 3.94
N TYR A 262 -3.53 -21.97 4.16
CA TYR A 262 -4.52 -21.56 3.16
C TYR A 262 -4.87 -20.07 3.24
N LYS A 263 -4.19 -19.31 4.11
CA LYS A 263 -4.42 -17.88 4.35
C LYS A 263 -4.42 -17.07 3.04
N ASP A 264 -3.45 -17.30 2.16
CA ASP A 264 -3.38 -16.60 0.87
C ASP A 264 -4.51 -17.03 -0.10
N ALA A 265 -4.92 -18.29 -0.06
CA ALA A 265 -6.00 -18.80 -0.90
C ALA A 265 -7.33 -18.09 -0.63
N PHE A 266 -7.64 -17.76 0.63
CA PHE A 266 -8.87 -17.02 0.96
C PHE A 266 -8.91 -15.62 0.34
N ALA A 267 -7.79 -14.90 0.36
CA ALA A 267 -7.71 -13.56 -0.25
C ALA A 267 -8.02 -13.64 -1.76
N PHE A 268 -7.51 -14.66 -2.45
CA PHE A 268 -7.77 -14.87 -3.87
C PHE A 268 -9.15 -15.42 -4.20
N ILE A 269 -9.67 -16.35 -3.40
CA ILE A 269 -11.03 -16.85 -3.58
C ILE A 269 -12.03 -15.70 -3.44
N LEU A 270 -11.84 -14.83 -2.45
CA LEU A 270 -12.66 -13.62 -2.31
C LEU A 270 -12.54 -12.68 -3.48
N LEU A 271 -11.31 -12.46 -3.98
CA LEU A 271 -11.09 -11.68 -5.20
C LEU A 271 -11.88 -12.25 -6.39
N PHE A 272 -11.75 -13.56 -6.65
CA PHE A 272 -12.46 -14.20 -7.76
C PHE A 272 -13.97 -14.17 -7.57
N ALA A 273 -14.46 -14.42 -6.36
CA ALA A 273 -15.89 -14.33 -6.05
C ALA A 273 -16.42 -12.90 -6.30
N PHE A 274 -15.69 -11.87 -5.88
CA PHE A 274 -16.06 -10.48 -6.13
C PHE A 274 -16.04 -10.14 -7.62
N LEU A 275 -15.02 -10.58 -8.37
CA LEU A 275 -14.94 -10.36 -9.81
C LEU A 275 -16.10 -11.02 -10.58
N LEU A 276 -16.55 -12.20 -10.14
CA LEU A 276 -17.68 -12.90 -10.75
C LEU A 276 -19.02 -12.23 -10.45
N ILE A 277 -19.21 -11.73 -9.23
CA ILE A 277 -20.50 -11.19 -8.77
C ILE A 277 -20.62 -9.68 -9.09
N ARG A 278 -19.55 -8.92 -8.90
CA ARG A 278 -19.47 -7.46 -9.10
C ARG A 278 -18.10 -7.04 -9.63
N PRO A 279 -17.87 -7.15 -10.96
CA PRO A 279 -16.57 -6.82 -11.58
C PRO A 279 -16.19 -5.33 -11.47
N GLN A 280 -17.15 -4.45 -11.15
CA GLN A 280 -16.90 -3.03 -10.90
C GLN A 280 -16.36 -2.76 -9.48
N GLY A 281 -16.35 -3.74 -8.57
CA GLY A 281 -16.02 -3.55 -7.16
C GLY A 281 -17.20 -3.02 -6.34
N ILE A 282 -16.96 -2.72 -5.06
CA ILE A 282 -17.99 -2.26 -4.11
C ILE A 282 -18.44 -0.83 -4.44
N PHE A 283 -17.50 0.03 -4.81
CA PHE A 283 -17.72 1.45 -5.05
C PHE A 283 -17.34 1.90 -6.47
N GLY A 284 -17.09 0.96 -7.39
CA GLY A 284 -16.80 1.34 -8.78
C GLY A 284 -17.98 2.08 -9.41
N GLU A 285 -17.69 3.20 -10.06
CA GLU A 285 -18.68 3.91 -10.85
C GLU A 285 -19.26 2.96 -11.89
N LYS A 286 -20.59 2.90 -11.96
CA LYS A 286 -21.28 2.32 -13.12
C LYS A 286 -20.72 3.05 -14.33
N VAL A 287 -20.21 2.30 -15.30
CA VAL A 287 -19.90 2.80 -16.64
C VAL A 287 -21.21 3.35 -17.23
N SER A 288 -21.54 4.60 -16.89
CA SER A 288 -22.48 5.38 -17.66
C SER A 288 -21.71 5.68 -18.93
N GLN A 289 -22.16 5.07 -20.04
CA GLN A 289 -21.70 5.41 -21.37
C GLN A 289 -21.62 6.94 -21.46
N LYS A 290 -20.41 7.47 -21.61
CA LYS A 290 -20.21 8.83 -22.08
C LYS A 290 -20.87 8.87 -23.46
N ALA A 291 -22.09 9.41 -23.49
CA ALA A 291 -22.81 9.80 -24.70
C ALA A 291 -22.20 11.10 -25.24
#